data_AF-A0A1G3V957-F1
#
_entry.id   AF-A0A1G3V957-F1
#
_cell.length_a   1.000
_cell.length_b   1.000
_cell.length_c   1.000
_cell.angle_alpha   90.00
_cell.angle_beta   90.00
_cell.angle_gamma   90.00
#
_symmetry.space_group_name_H-M   'P 1'
#
loop_
_entity.id
_entity.type
_entity.pdbx_description
1 polymer ?
#
loop_
_entity_poly.entity_id
_entity_poly.type
_entity_poly.pdbx_seq_one_letter_code
_entity_poly.pdbx_strand_id
1 'polypeptide(L)'
;MSRPKCCRQIGAMPGKTCFQPEGVMSSSFEEVLLTLDEYEAIRLADLEGLYQEQAASRMNISRQTFGRIVEAARRKVADVLVNGKVLKIEGGSVSMKAEKPARCPRCRRALGPDCGKRNEMSCPHCREHA
;
A
#
# COMPACT_ATOMS: atom_id res chain seq x y z
N MET A 1 23.58 6.23 -15.14
CA MET A 1 23.34 5.21 -14.09
C MET A 1 21.94 5.41 -13.53
N SER A 2 21.06 4.43 -13.68
CA SER A 2 19.68 4.46 -13.21
C SER A 2 19.68 4.42 -11.69
N ARG A 3 19.34 5.55 -11.04
CA ARG A 3 19.18 5.62 -9.59
C ARG A 3 18.25 4.48 -9.14
N PRO A 4 18.66 3.59 -8.22
CA PRO A 4 17.79 2.49 -7.78
C PRO A 4 16.46 3.06 -7.32
N LYS A 5 15.36 2.54 -7.87
CA LYS A 5 14.01 2.98 -7.52
C LYS A 5 13.84 2.72 -6.03
N CYS A 6 13.82 3.78 -5.23
CA CYS A 6 13.59 3.69 -3.80
C CYS A 6 12.28 2.92 -3.59
N CYS A 7 12.33 1.81 -2.85
CA CYS A 7 11.13 1.01 -2.56
C CYS A 7 10.13 1.90 -1.83
N ARG A 8 8.97 2.15 -2.46
CA ARG A 8 7.97 3.09 -1.93
C ARG A 8 7.07 2.35 -0.94
N GLN A 9 6.61 3.05 0.10
CA GLN A 9 5.78 2.42 1.12
C GLN A 9 4.31 2.49 0.77
N ILE A 10 3.64 1.34 0.83
CA ILE A 10 2.18 1.25 0.72
C ILE A 10 1.57 0.87 2.07
N GLY A 11 0.43 1.49 2.40
CA GLY A 11 -0.30 1.25 3.64
C GLY A 11 -1.28 0.08 3.56
N ALA A 12 -1.78 -0.25 2.36
CA ALA A 12 -2.74 -1.33 2.17
C ALA A 12 -2.59 -1.98 0.78
N MET A 13 -2.77 -3.30 0.73
CA MET A 13 -2.95 -4.01 -0.54
C MET A 13 -4.38 -3.83 -1.06
N PRO A 14 -4.58 -3.69 -2.37
CA PRO A 14 -5.92 -3.63 -2.94
C PRO A 14 -6.65 -4.98 -2.74
N GLY A 15 -7.88 -4.93 -2.21
CA GLY A 15 -8.71 -6.13 -2.03
C GLY A 15 -9.25 -6.69 -3.36
N LYS A 16 -9.29 -5.86 -4.40
CA LYS A 16 -9.64 -6.21 -5.77
C LYS A 16 -8.60 -5.61 -6.72
N THR A 17 -8.05 -6.44 -7.59
CA THR A 17 -6.96 -6.04 -8.51
C THR A 17 -7.46 -5.75 -9.93
N CYS A 18 -8.74 -5.94 -10.22
CA CYS A 18 -9.30 -5.71 -11.54
C CYS A 18 -10.68 -5.06 -11.44
N PHE A 19 -10.90 -4.01 -12.24
CA PHE A 19 -12.18 -3.31 -12.40
C PHE A 19 -12.51 -3.24 -13.88
N GLN A 20 -13.74 -3.59 -14.23
CA GLN A 20 -14.22 -3.56 -15.62
C GLN A 20 -15.65 -3.01 -15.69
N PRO A 21 -16.02 -2.35 -16.79
CA PRO A 21 -17.40 -1.92 -17.02
C PRO A 21 -18.36 -3.11 -17.14
N GLU A 22 -19.60 -2.91 -16.71
CA GLU A 22 -20.65 -3.93 -16.75
C GLU A 22 -21.17 -4.15 -18.19
N GLY A 23 -21.51 -5.40 -18.52
CA GLY A 23 -22.10 -5.76 -19.82
C GLY A 23 -21.10 -5.95 -20.97
N VAL A 24 -19.80 -5.97 -20.66
CA VAL A 24 -18.74 -5.98 -21.66
C VAL A 24 -17.97 -7.30 -21.63
N MET A 25 -17.91 -8.01 -22.75
CA MET A 25 -17.05 -9.20 -22.90
C MET A 25 -15.60 -8.76 -23.14
N SER A 26 -14.71 -9.26 -22.31
CA SER A 26 -13.32 -8.81 -22.09
C SER A 26 -12.35 -9.04 -23.26
N SER A 27 -12.81 -9.46 -24.43
CA SER A 27 -11.94 -9.89 -25.53
C SER A 27 -11.39 -8.77 -26.42
N SER A 28 -11.83 -7.51 -26.26
CA SER A 28 -11.45 -6.43 -27.19
C SER A 28 -11.17 -5.04 -26.57
N PHE A 29 -11.17 -4.90 -25.24
CA PHE A 29 -10.96 -3.60 -24.61
C PHE A 29 -9.50 -3.39 -24.20
N GLU A 30 -9.05 -2.14 -24.36
CA GLU A 30 -7.74 -1.70 -23.89
C GLU A 30 -7.67 -1.80 -22.36
N GLU A 31 -6.55 -2.30 -21.85
CA GLU A 31 -6.29 -2.40 -20.42
C GLU A 31 -5.40 -1.24 -19.96
N VAL A 32 -5.76 -0.62 -18.84
CA VAL A 32 -4.97 0.40 -18.17
C VAL A 32 -4.40 -0.18 -16.88
N LEU A 33 -3.07 -0.17 -16.78
CA LEU A 33 -2.36 -0.66 -15.60
C LEU A 33 -2.10 0.48 -14.61
N LEU A 34 -2.69 0.36 -13.43
CA LEU A 34 -2.43 1.20 -12.26
C LEU A 34 -1.44 0.49 -11.35
N THR A 35 -0.32 1.14 -11.07
CA THR A 35 0.70 0.57 -10.17
C THR A 35 0.25 0.66 -8.71
N LEU A 36 0.81 -0.18 -7.84
CA LEU A 36 0.51 -0.13 -6.40
C LEU A 36 0.84 1.24 -5.77
N ASP A 37 1.84 1.94 -6.29
CA ASP A 37 2.19 3.31 -5.87
C ASP A 37 1.09 4.32 -6.24
N GLU A 38 0.58 4.21 -7.46
CA GLU A 38 -0.49 5.07 -7.97
C GLU A 38 -1.80 4.82 -7.23
N TYR A 39 -2.10 3.56 -6.92
CA TYR A 39 -3.24 3.18 -6.08
C TYR A 39 -3.14 3.79 -4.68
N GLU A 40 -2.00 3.63 -3.99
CA GLU A 40 -1.81 4.22 -2.66
C GLU A 40 -1.88 5.76 -2.70
N ALA A 41 -1.36 6.37 -3.75
CA ALA A 41 -1.38 7.82 -3.90
C ALA A 41 -2.81 8.36 -4.06
N ILE A 42 -3.66 7.71 -4.87
CA ILE A 42 -5.10 8.03 -4.96
C ILE A 42 -5.79 7.79 -3.62
N ARG A 43 -5.50 6.67 -2.96
CA ARG A 43 -6.08 6.35 -1.64
C ARG A 43 -5.79 7.45 -0.62
N LEU A 44 -4.55 7.92 -0.54
CA LEU A 44 -4.16 8.94 0.43
C LEU A 44 -4.65 10.34 0.07
N ALA A 45 -4.56 10.74 -1.20
CA ALA A 45 -4.92 12.10 -1.64
C ALA A 45 -6.43 12.26 -1.86
N ASP A 46 -7.05 11.36 -2.61
CA ASP A 46 -8.41 11.52 -3.12
C ASP A 46 -9.45 10.83 -2.23
N LEU A 47 -9.12 9.67 -1.62
CA LEU A 47 -10.05 8.97 -0.71
C LEU A 47 -9.94 9.44 0.74
N GLU A 48 -8.72 9.54 1.29
CA GLU A 48 -8.49 10.02 2.67
C GLU A 48 -8.43 11.55 2.78
N GLY A 49 -8.36 12.28 1.65
CA GLY A 49 -8.34 13.74 1.64
C GLY A 49 -7.08 14.36 2.25
N LEU A 50 -5.97 13.62 2.34
CA LEU A 50 -4.76 14.14 2.96
C LEU A 50 -4.09 15.21 2.11
N TYR A 51 -3.49 16.19 2.77
CA TYR A 51 -2.65 17.15 2.09
C TYR A 51 -1.42 16.47 1.47
N GLN A 52 -1.00 16.95 0.31
CA GLN A 52 0.02 16.33 -0.54
C GLN A 52 1.33 16.02 0.22
N GLU A 53 1.72 16.90 1.14
CA GLU A 53 2.93 16.74 1.97
C GLU A 53 2.80 15.61 3.00
N GLN A 54 1.61 15.45 3.59
CA GLN A 54 1.32 14.38 4.55
C GLN A 54 1.27 13.03 3.85
N ALA A 55 0.64 12.97 2.67
CA ALA A 55 0.57 11.76 1.87
C ALA A 55 1.95 11.33 1.34
N ALA A 56 2.78 12.30 0.88
CA ALA A 56 4.16 12.06 0.49
C ALA A 56 5.00 11.49 1.65
N SER A 57 4.85 12.07 2.84
CA SER A 57 5.48 11.56 4.07
C SER A 57 5.06 10.12 4.39
N ARG A 58 3.78 9.78 4.19
CA ARG A 58 3.28 8.41 4.45
C ARG A 58 3.85 7.37 3.49
N MET A 59 4.12 7.75 2.24
CA MET A 59 4.74 6.91 1.20
C MET A 59 6.28 6.93 1.22
N ASN A 60 6.89 7.74 2.11
CA ASN A 60 8.33 7.95 2.22
C ASN A 60 8.97 8.49 0.92
N ILE A 61 8.32 9.48 0.29
CA ILE A 61 8.78 10.12 -0.95
C ILE A 61 8.70 11.65 -0.85
N SER A 62 9.37 12.37 -1.76
CA SER A 62 9.26 13.84 -1.81
C SER A 62 7.88 14.29 -2.29
N ARG A 63 7.43 15.47 -1.85
CA ARG A 63 6.18 16.10 -2.29
C ARG A 63 6.06 16.18 -3.81
N GLN A 64 7.15 16.55 -4.49
CA GLN A 64 7.19 16.61 -5.97
C GLN A 64 6.99 15.24 -6.61
N THR A 65 7.60 14.18 -6.06
CA THR A 65 7.44 12.82 -6.57
C THR A 65 6.01 12.34 -6.36
N PHE A 66 5.43 12.61 -5.19
CA PHE A 66 4.04 12.28 -4.88
C PHE A 66 3.08 12.98 -5.85
N GLY A 67 3.29 14.26 -6.15
CA GLY A 67 2.48 15.00 -7.13
C GLY A 67 2.47 14.36 -8.51
N ARG A 68 3.65 13.94 -9.02
CA ARG A 68 3.73 13.25 -10.32
C ARG A 68 2.99 11.91 -10.31
N ILE A 69 3.06 11.17 -9.20
CA ILE A 69 2.38 9.88 -9.06
C ILE A 69 0.86 10.08 -9.05
N VAL A 70 0.35 11.01 -8.23
CA VAL A 70 -1.10 11.30 -8.18
C VAL A 70 -1.61 11.78 -9.53
N GLU A 71 -0.88 12.65 -10.21
CA GLU A 71 -1.30 13.15 -11.53
C GLU A 71 -1.39 12.02 -12.57
N ALA A 72 -0.37 11.15 -12.62
CA ALA A 72 -0.37 9.98 -13.51
C ALA A 72 -1.51 9.02 -13.16
N ALA A 73 -1.75 8.77 -11.88
CA ALA A 73 -2.81 7.91 -11.38
C ALA A 73 -4.20 8.46 -11.77
N ARG A 74 -4.46 9.75 -11.53
CA ARG A 74 -5.71 10.41 -11.90
C ARG A 74 -5.97 10.36 -13.41
N ARG A 75 -4.93 10.55 -14.22
CA ARG A 75 -5.04 10.46 -15.69
C ARG A 75 -5.46 9.07 -16.14
N LYS A 76 -4.87 8.02 -15.56
CA LYS A 76 -5.24 6.62 -15.84
C LYS A 76 -6.68 6.30 -15.42
N VAL A 77 -7.08 6.75 -14.23
CA VAL A 77 -8.46 6.56 -13.77
C VAL A 77 -9.45 7.33 -14.65
N ALA A 78 -9.13 8.55 -15.06
CA ALA A 78 -9.95 9.30 -16.00
C ALA A 78 -10.08 8.59 -17.35
N ASP A 79 -8.99 8.04 -17.89
CA ASP A 79 -9.01 7.27 -19.14
C ASP A 79 -9.92 6.04 -19.04
N VAL A 80 -9.84 5.30 -17.92
CA VAL A 80 -10.71 4.15 -17.63
C VAL A 80 -12.18 4.53 -17.63
N LEU A 81 -12.52 5.61 -16.91
CA LEU A 81 -13.91 6.04 -16.73
C LEU A 81 -14.51 6.63 -18.00
N VAL A 82 -13.74 7.40 -18.77
CA VAL A 82 -14.23 8.07 -19.98
C VAL A 82 -14.31 7.12 -21.17
N ASN A 83 -13.32 6.24 -21.34
CA ASN A 83 -13.23 5.36 -22.50
C ASN A 83 -13.75 3.94 -22.24
N GLY A 84 -14.23 3.64 -21.01
CA GLY A 84 -14.76 2.33 -20.66
C GLY A 84 -13.72 1.22 -20.73
N LYS A 85 -12.49 1.50 -20.28
CA LYS A 85 -11.38 0.54 -20.30
C LYS A 85 -11.37 -0.37 -19.08
N VAL A 86 -10.64 -1.47 -19.15
CA VAL A 86 -10.40 -2.33 -17.99
C VAL A 86 -9.24 -1.76 -17.19
N LEU A 87 -9.41 -1.63 -15.86
CA LEU A 87 -8.37 -1.18 -14.95
C LEU A 87 -7.80 -2.38 -14.18
N LYS A 88 -6.51 -2.63 -14.35
CA LYS A 88 -5.76 -3.62 -13.56
C LYS A 88 -4.82 -2.92 -12.59
N ILE A 89 -4.79 -3.40 -11.36
CA ILE A 89 -3.91 -2.90 -10.30
C ILE A 89 -2.80 -3.92 -10.07
N GLU A 90 -1.63 -3.67 -10.64
CA GLU A 90 -0.50 -4.60 -10.60
C GLU A 90 0.84 -3.86 -10.60
N GLY A 91 1.89 -4.54 -10.12
CA GLY A 91 3.27 -4.07 -10.18
C GLY A 91 3.61 -2.92 -9.22
N GLY A 92 4.86 -2.47 -9.31
CA GLY A 92 5.46 -1.48 -8.40
C GLY A 92 6.50 -2.11 -7.46
N SER A 93 7.60 -1.41 -7.24
CA SER A 93 8.63 -1.79 -6.26
C SER A 93 8.19 -1.28 -4.88
N VAL A 94 7.18 -1.94 -4.31
CA VAL A 94 6.57 -1.50 -3.04
C VAL A 94 7.03 -2.34 -1.86
N SER A 95 7.18 -1.69 -0.71
CA SER A 95 7.35 -2.35 0.59
C SER A 95 6.14 -2.07 1.46
N MET A 96 5.52 -3.12 1.99
CA MET A 96 4.43 -2.98 2.97
C MET A 96 5.00 -2.40 4.26
N LYS A 97 4.29 -1.46 4.89
CA LYS A 97 4.58 -1.13 6.29
C LYS A 97 4.30 -2.38 7.12
N ALA A 98 5.35 -3.05 7.58
CA ALA A 98 5.22 -4.11 8.55
C ALA A 98 4.49 -3.54 9.77
N GLU A 99 3.35 -4.14 10.12
CA GLU A 99 2.67 -3.84 11.37
C GLU A 99 3.70 -3.99 12.50
N LYS A 100 3.78 -2.97 13.37
CA LYS A 100 4.74 -3.00 14.48
C LYS A 100 4.48 -4.28 15.28
N PRO A 101 5.49 -5.14 15.50
CA PRO A 101 5.29 -6.35 16.29
C PRO A 101 4.72 -5.94 17.65
N ALA A 102 3.69 -6.66 18.09
CA ALA A 102 3.08 -6.45 19.40
C ALA A 102 4.19 -6.38 20.47
N ARG A 103 4.03 -5.56 21.50
CA ARG A 103 5.02 -5.45 22.58
C ARG A 103 4.49 -6.12 23.83
N CYS A 104 5.37 -6.82 24.56
CA CYS A 104 4.99 -7.42 25.84
C CYS A 104 4.60 -6.31 26.83
N PRO A 105 3.46 -6.43 27.56
CA PRO A 105 3.02 -5.41 28.52
C PRO A 105 3.95 -5.25 29.73
N ARG A 106 4.78 -6.27 30.05
CA ARG A 106 5.65 -6.26 31.24
C ARG A 106 7.08 -5.80 30.95
N CYS A 107 7.66 -6.15 29.79
CA CYS A 107 9.04 -5.79 29.44
C CYS A 107 9.19 -4.84 28.23
N ARG A 108 8.08 -4.43 27.59
CA ARG A 108 8.03 -3.54 26.40
C ARG A 108 8.86 -3.99 25.18
N ARG A 109 9.37 -5.23 25.17
CA ARG A 109 10.14 -5.82 24.07
C ARG A 109 9.21 -6.31 22.96
N ALA A 110 9.70 -6.32 21.73
CA ALA A 110 8.95 -6.82 20.57
C ALA A 110 8.71 -8.34 20.72
N LEU A 111 7.45 -8.74 20.57
CA LEU A 111 6.99 -10.12 20.58
C LEU A 111 7.41 -10.77 19.25
N GLY A 112 8.28 -11.79 19.32
CA GLY A 112 8.73 -12.56 18.16
C GLY A 112 7.69 -13.61 17.71
N PRO A 113 7.95 -14.38 16.64
CA PRO A 113 7.03 -15.39 16.12
C PRO A 113 6.73 -16.55 17.09
N ASP A 114 7.54 -16.72 18.13
CA ASP A 114 7.43 -17.83 19.10
C ASP A 114 6.61 -17.50 20.36
N CYS A 115 6.20 -16.24 20.55
CA CYS A 115 5.32 -15.90 21.66
C CYS A 115 3.85 -15.90 21.21
N GLY A 116 3.11 -16.91 21.65
CA GLY A 116 1.65 -16.96 21.46
C GLY A 116 1.08 -18.26 20.87
N LYS A 117 1.87 -19.33 20.71
CA LYS A 117 1.31 -20.64 20.33
C LYS A 117 0.98 -21.45 21.59
N ARG A 118 -0.27 -21.32 22.03
CA ARG A 118 -0.95 -21.98 23.17
C ARG A 118 -0.77 -21.26 24.49
N ASN A 119 -1.86 -20.63 24.93
CA ASN A 119 -2.33 -20.42 26.31
C ASN A 119 -1.33 -20.43 27.50
N GLU A 120 -0.13 -19.91 27.32
CA GLU A 120 0.81 -19.66 28.42
C GLU A 120 1.44 -18.28 28.22
N MET A 121 0.88 -17.34 28.98
CA MET A 121 1.12 -15.89 28.93
C MET A 121 2.49 -15.53 29.52
N SER A 122 3.56 -16.07 28.96
CA SER A 122 4.90 -15.93 29.54
C SER A 122 5.91 -15.50 28.49
N CYS A 123 6.28 -14.23 28.52
CA CYS A 123 7.50 -13.79 27.86
C CYS A 123 8.67 -14.57 28.51
N PRO A 124 9.51 -15.30 27.76
CA PRO A 124 10.61 -16.08 28.33
C PRO A 124 11.54 -15.21 29.19
N HIS A 125 11.69 -13.95 28.82
CA HIS A 125 12.46 -12.95 29.57
C HIS A 125 11.78 -12.46 30.86
N CYS A 126 10.45 -12.56 30.98
CA CYS A 126 9.73 -12.20 32.22
C CYS A 126 9.69 -13.35 33.22
N ARG A 127 9.99 -14.59 32.81
CA ARG A 127 10.08 -15.75 33.72
C ARG A 127 11.42 -15.81 34.47
N GLU A 128 12.50 -15.27 33.91
CA GLU A 128 13.85 -15.30 34.52
C GLU A 128 14.09 -14.21 35.59
N HIS A 129 13.17 -13.26 35.74
CA HIS A 129 13.25 -12.17 36.74
C HIS A 129 12.10 -12.22 37.76
N ALA A 130 11.45 -13.38 37.93
CA ALA A 130 10.37 -13.59 38.88
C ALA A 130 10.90 -14.03 40.25
#